data_AF-A0A437UG72-F1
#
_entry.id   AF-A0A437UG72-F1
#
_cell.length_a   1.000
_cell.length_b   1.000
_cell.length_c   1.000
_cell.angle_alpha   90.00
_cell.angle_beta   90.00
_cell.angle_gamma   90.00
#
_symmetry.space_group_name_H-M   'P 1'
#
loop_
_entity.id
_entity.type
_entity.pdbx_description
1 polymer ?
#
loop_
_entity_poly.entity_id
_entity_poly.type
_entity_poly.pdbx_seq_one_letter_code
_entity_poly.pdbx_strand_id
1 'polypeptide(L)'
;MTRFRRMTSPYQTCTIFLQEVAMFKIFRKNCCGLDVHKTWIYACIGITDANGRTVYKQARFSSFTKGLNELAEWLAKYNCKDVCLESSGKFWIPVLIFLKNLFCHTGSSEVHQTPERK
;
A
#
# COMPACT_ATOMS: atom_id res chain seq x y z
N MET A 1 14.22 -20.20 6.70
CA MET A 1 13.11 -20.83 7.44
C MET A 1 12.59 -19.85 8.48
N THR A 2 11.59 -19.04 8.15
CA THR A 2 10.96 -18.14 9.14
C THR A 2 9.54 -18.61 9.38
N ARG A 3 9.32 -18.99 10.64
CA ARG A 3 8.16 -19.69 11.18
C ARG A 3 6.88 -18.90 10.94
N PHE A 4 5.95 -19.51 10.22
CA PHE A 4 4.55 -19.09 10.09
C PHE A 4 3.95 -18.92 11.50
N ARG A 5 3.74 -17.68 11.94
CA ARG A 5 2.72 -17.38 12.95
C ARG A 5 1.56 -16.81 12.19
N ARG A 6 0.39 -17.46 12.25
CA ARG A 6 -0.89 -16.77 11.98
C ARG A 6 -0.96 -15.62 12.98
N MET A 7 -0.63 -14.41 12.53
CA MET A 7 -0.61 -13.23 13.37
C MET A 7 -2.02 -12.63 13.32
N THR A 8 -2.78 -12.89 14.38
CA THR A 8 -4.14 -12.37 14.61
C THR A 8 -4.16 -10.90 15.07
N SER A 9 -3.01 -10.21 15.04
CA SER A 9 -2.86 -8.85 15.57
C SER A 9 -2.58 -7.86 14.44
N PRO A 10 -3.42 -6.83 14.25
CA PRO A 10 -3.22 -5.80 13.22
C PRO A 10 -1.93 -5.00 13.39
N TYR A 11 -1.30 -5.06 14.56
CA TYR A 11 -0.01 -4.43 14.83
C TYR A 11 1.18 -5.20 14.22
N GLN A 12 1.05 -6.51 14.02
CA GLN A 12 2.15 -7.32 13.47
C GLN A 12 2.17 -7.33 11.93
N THR A 13 1.00 -7.27 11.28
CA THR A 13 0.92 -7.02 9.83
C THR A 13 1.51 -5.65 9.52
N CYS A 14 1.15 -4.62 10.30
CA CYS A 14 1.72 -3.27 10.20
C CYS A 14 3.26 -3.25 10.23
N THR A 15 3.92 -3.98 11.14
CA THR A 15 5.39 -4.03 11.21
C THR A 15 6.03 -4.74 10.01
N ILE A 16 5.48 -5.87 9.58
CA ILE A 16 6.00 -6.61 8.41
C ILE A 16 5.80 -5.79 7.14
N PHE A 17 4.66 -5.12 7.03
CA PHE A 17 4.30 -4.26 5.92
C PHE A 17 5.18 -3.00 5.86
N LEU A 18 5.50 -2.40 7.01
CA LEU A 18 6.49 -1.33 7.10
C LEU A 18 7.89 -1.79 6.66
N GLN A 19 8.25 -3.04 6.95
CA GLN A 19 9.53 -3.63 6.57
C GLN A 19 9.58 -3.90 5.05
N GLU A 20 8.48 -4.31 4.44
CA GLU A 20 8.31 -4.41 2.98
C GLU A 20 8.40 -3.03 2.30
N VAL A 21 7.68 -2.02 2.81
CA VAL A 21 7.79 -0.62 2.29
C VAL A 21 9.21 -0.08 2.48
N ALA A 22 9.87 -0.41 3.60
CA ALA A 22 11.26 -0.06 3.84
C ALA A 22 12.22 -0.73 2.85
N MET A 23 11.95 -1.96 2.43
CA MET A 23 12.70 -2.65 1.38
C MET A 23 12.46 -2.01 0.00
N PHE A 24 11.22 -1.54 -0.26
CA PHE A 24 10.86 -0.78 -1.45
C PHE A 24 11.61 0.56 -1.58
N LYS A 25 12.05 1.16 -0.45
CA LYS A 25 12.91 2.36 -0.45
C LYS A 25 14.18 2.22 -1.30
N ILE A 26 14.66 0.99 -1.49
CA ILE A 26 15.90 0.74 -2.23
C ILE A 26 15.68 0.93 -3.75
N PHE A 27 14.43 0.86 -4.24
CA PHE A 27 14.16 0.84 -5.68
C PHE A 27 13.43 2.09 -6.21
N ARG A 28 12.65 2.80 -5.39
CA ARG A 28 11.80 3.92 -5.83
C ARG A 28 11.63 5.00 -4.75
N LYS A 29 11.53 6.27 -5.17
CA LYS A 29 11.24 7.41 -4.28
C LYS A 29 9.71 7.54 -4.12
N ASN A 30 9.22 7.63 -2.88
CA ASN A 30 7.81 7.88 -2.53
C ASN A 30 6.84 6.75 -2.92
N CYS A 31 6.99 5.58 -2.32
CA CYS A 31 6.12 4.41 -2.54
C CYS A 31 5.09 4.22 -1.43
N CYS A 32 3.95 3.65 -1.81
CA CYS A 32 2.90 3.23 -0.89
C CYS A 32 2.80 1.71 -0.89
N GLY A 33 2.64 1.12 0.28
CA GLY A 33 2.05 -0.20 0.38
C GLY A 33 0.59 -0.08 0.84
N LEU A 34 -0.27 -0.96 0.34
CA LEU A 34 -1.62 -1.22 0.78
C LEU A 34 -1.78 -2.67 1.28
N ASP A 35 -2.32 -2.86 2.47
CA ASP A 35 -2.80 -4.15 3.00
C ASP A 35 -4.33 -4.14 2.97
N VAL A 36 -4.91 -4.92 2.07
CA VAL A 36 -6.35 -4.92 1.76
C VAL A 36 -7.05 -6.05 2.50
N HIS A 37 -7.97 -5.67 3.38
CA HIS A 37 -8.90 -6.57 4.03
C HIS A 37 -10.31 -6.42 3.46
N LYS A 38 -11.21 -7.30 3.89
CA LYS A 38 -12.60 -7.34 3.41
C LYS A 38 -13.34 -6.00 3.52
N THR A 39 -13.16 -5.26 4.61
CA THR A 39 -13.93 -4.03 4.91
C THR A 39 -13.07 -2.77 5.06
N TRP A 40 -11.75 -2.91 5.07
CA TRP A 40 -10.82 -1.81 5.31
C TRP A 40 -9.49 -2.06 4.60
N ILE A 41 -8.78 -0.96 4.34
CA ILE A 41 -7.47 -0.94 3.70
C ILE A 41 -6.53 -0.20 4.63
N TYR A 42 -5.39 -0.79 4.90
CA TYR A 42 -4.31 -0.12 5.59
C TYR A 42 -3.30 0.38 4.57
N ALA A 43 -2.90 1.64 4.67
CA ALA A 43 -1.99 2.26 3.72
C ALA A 43 -0.77 2.82 4.46
N CYS A 44 0.40 2.63 3.88
CA CYS A 44 1.65 3.17 4.39
C CYS A 44 2.48 3.75 3.26
N ILE A 45 2.77 5.06 3.30
CA ILE A 45 3.66 5.76 2.37
C ILE A 45 5.01 6.00 3.04
N GLY A 46 6.09 5.58 2.39
CA GLY A 46 7.45 5.99 2.73
C GLY A 46 7.88 7.18 1.87
N ILE A 47 8.01 8.36 2.48
CA ILE A 47 8.47 9.59 1.81
C ILE A 47 9.95 9.76 2.10
N THR A 48 10.80 9.70 1.07
CA THR A 48 12.25 9.85 1.24
C THR A 48 12.67 11.23 0.78
N ASP A 49 13.22 12.00 1.72
CA ASP A 49 13.74 13.34 1.47
C ASP A 49 15.09 13.31 0.73
N ALA A 50 15.52 14.45 0.17
CA ALA A 50 16.82 14.59 -0.52
C ALA A 50 18.00 14.19 0.38
N ASN A 51 17.85 14.30 1.70
CA ASN A 51 18.86 13.92 2.69
C ASN A 51 18.84 12.43 3.06
N GLY A 52 18.08 11.59 2.33
CA GLY A 52 17.99 10.14 2.56
C GLY A 52 17.21 9.73 3.81
N ARG A 53 16.60 10.69 4.52
CA ARG A 53 15.71 10.42 5.65
C ARG A 53 14.33 10.06 5.12
N THR A 54 13.80 8.92 5.56
CA THR A 54 12.44 8.51 5.18
C THR A 54 11.49 8.68 6.34
N VAL A 55 10.38 9.34 6.07
CA VAL A 55 9.25 9.45 6.98
C VAL A 55 8.14 8.55 6.48
N TYR A 56 7.63 7.70 7.37
CA TYR A 56 6.47 6.87 7.06
C TYR A 56 5.19 7.58 7.49
N LYS A 57 4.20 7.59 6.60
CA LYS A 57 2.85 8.06 6.87
C LYS A 57 1.91 6.86 6.75
N GLN A 58 1.08 6.66 7.76
CA GLN A 58 0.15 5.55 7.82
C GLN A 58 -1.27 6.10 7.88
N ALA A 59 -2.19 5.45 7.19
CA ALA A 59 -3.61 5.77 7.23
C ALA A 59 -4.45 4.50 7.05
N ARG A 60 -5.70 4.55 7.52
CA ARG A 60 -6.65 3.46 7.36
C ARG A 60 -7.88 3.99 6.64
N PHE A 61 -8.31 3.26 5.63
CA PHE A 61 -9.44 3.60 4.77
C PHE A 61 -10.46 2.47 4.78
N SER A 62 -11.68 2.76 4.32
CA SER A 62 -12.65 1.72 4.00
C SER A 62 -12.33 1.06 2.65
N SER A 63 -12.65 -0.22 2.49
CA SER A 63 -12.58 -0.90 1.18
C SER A 63 -13.77 -0.58 0.25
N PHE A 64 -14.74 0.21 0.72
CA PHE A 64 -15.85 0.71 -0.09
C PHE A 64 -15.47 1.96 -0.88
N THR A 65 -16.26 2.30 -1.91
CA THR A 65 -16.00 3.39 -2.87
C THR A 65 -15.59 4.71 -2.22
N LYS A 66 -16.24 5.11 -1.12
CA LYS A 66 -15.87 6.34 -0.41
C LYS A 66 -14.44 6.29 0.14
N GLY A 67 -14.07 5.18 0.78
CA GLY A 67 -12.71 4.99 1.29
C GLY A 67 -11.67 4.84 0.19
N LEU A 68 -12.04 4.30 -0.98
CA LEU A 68 -11.16 4.26 -2.15
C LEU A 68 -10.88 5.66 -2.72
N ASN A 69 -11.89 6.54 -2.74
CA ASN A 69 -11.68 7.94 -3.12
C ASN A 69 -10.80 8.69 -2.11
N GLU A 70 -11.02 8.50 -0.81
CA GLU A 70 -10.17 9.06 0.24
C GLU A 70 -8.72 8.56 0.13
N LEU A 71 -8.53 7.28 -0.22
CA LEU A 71 -7.23 6.70 -0.51
C LEU A 71 -6.57 7.35 -1.73
N ALA A 72 -7.32 7.58 -2.80
CA ALA A 72 -6.84 8.25 -4.01
C ALA A 72 -6.34 9.68 -3.71
N GLU A 73 -7.14 10.45 -2.98
CA GLU A 73 -6.76 11.79 -2.54
C GLU A 73 -5.52 11.77 -1.65
N TRP A 74 -5.40 10.77 -0.77
CA TRP A 74 -4.25 10.61 0.09
C TRP A 74 -2.97 10.26 -0.67
N LEU A 75 -3.05 9.38 -1.68
CA LEU A 75 -1.93 9.07 -2.57
C LEU A 75 -1.49 10.30 -3.37
N ALA A 76 -2.45 11.06 -3.91
CA ALA A 76 -2.19 12.31 -4.65
C ALA A 76 -1.52 13.36 -3.76
N LYS A 77 -1.99 13.52 -2.51
CA LYS A 77 -1.44 14.47 -1.53
C LYS A 77 0.06 14.28 -1.27
N TYR A 78 0.54 13.03 -1.30
CA TYR A 78 1.95 12.71 -1.08
C TYR A 78 2.73 12.41 -2.37
N ASN A 79 2.12 12.69 -3.54
CA ASN A 79 2.69 12.43 -4.86
C ASN A 79 3.21 10.99 -4.99
N CYS A 80 2.46 10.03 -4.45
CA CYS A 80 2.80 8.62 -4.48
C CYS A 80 2.19 7.97 -5.73
N LYS A 81 3.07 7.54 -6.64
CA LYS A 81 2.69 6.96 -7.94
C LYS A 81 2.94 5.46 -8.01
N ASP A 82 3.81 4.94 -7.15
CA ASP A 82 4.12 3.52 -7.06
C ASP A 82 3.42 2.92 -5.84
N VAL A 83 2.50 2.00 -6.10
CA VAL A 83 1.67 1.38 -5.06
C VAL A 83 1.81 -0.14 -5.12
N CYS A 84 2.11 -0.74 -3.98
CA CYS A 84 2.15 -2.19 -3.78
C CYS A 84 0.91 -2.65 -3.02
N LEU A 85 0.29 -3.74 -3.45
CA LEU A 85 -0.89 -4.32 -2.79
C LEU A 85 -0.60 -5.72 -2.24
N GLU A 86 -0.82 -5.90 -0.94
CA GLU A 86 -0.94 -7.19 -0.25
C GLU A 86 -2.41 -7.40 0.16
N SER A 87 -2.88 -8.64 0.13
CA SER A 87 -4.24 -8.98 0.55
C SER A 87 -4.26 -10.44 0.99
N SER A 88 -5.02 -10.76 2.05
CA SER A 88 -5.20 -12.13 2.54
C SER A 88 -6.18 -12.98 1.71
N GLY A 89 -6.55 -12.53 0.50
CA GLY A 89 -7.50 -13.19 -0.42
C GLY A 89 -7.83 -12.32 -1.64
N LYS A 90 -8.86 -12.66 -2.42
CA LYS A 90 -9.21 -11.99 -3.70
C LYS A 90 -9.76 -10.54 -3.59
N PHE A 91 -9.66 -9.90 -2.43
CA PHE A 91 -10.14 -8.53 -2.21
C PHE A 91 -9.30 -7.45 -2.92
N TRP A 92 -8.09 -7.78 -3.36
CA TRP A 92 -7.21 -6.88 -4.11
C TRP A 92 -7.73 -6.57 -5.52
N ILE A 93 -8.52 -7.46 -6.15
CA ILE A 93 -8.99 -7.30 -7.54
C ILE A 93 -9.76 -5.99 -7.74
N PRO A 94 -10.83 -5.69 -6.97
CA PRO A 94 -11.57 -4.44 -7.14
C PRO A 94 -10.71 -3.20 -6.82
N VAL A 95 -9.80 -3.29 -5.85
CA VAL A 95 -8.89 -2.19 -5.49
C VAL A 95 -7.88 -1.92 -6.61
N LEU A 96 -7.33 -2.97 -7.21
CA LEU A 96 -6.40 -2.87 -8.34
C LEU A 96 -7.07 -2.23 -9.56
N ILE A 97 -8.30 -2.65 -9.89
CA ILE A 97 -9.08 -2.06 -10.99
C ILE A 97 -9.34 -0.58 -10.74
N PHE A 98 -9.74 -0.22 -9.52
CA PHE A 98 -9.96 1.18 -9.13
C PHE A 98 -8.68 2.02 -9.28
N LEU A 99 -7.56 1.55 -8.72
CA LEU A 99 -6.29 2.27 -8.78
C LEU A 99 -5.78 2.40 -10.22
N LYS A 100 -5.91 1.36 -11.05
CA LYS A 100 -5.57 1.44 -12.49
C LYS A 100 -6.40 2.51 -13.21
N ASN A 101 -7.70 2.59 -12.94
CA ASN A 101 -8.56 3.61 -13.56
C ASN A 101 -8.21 5.03 -13.10
N LEU A 102 -7.90 5.20 -11.81
CA LEU A 102 -7.43 6.45 -11.24
C LEU A 102 -6.12 6.89 -11.90
N PHE A 103 -5.15 5.98 -11.97
CA PHE A 103 -3.81 6.25 -12.46
C PHE A 103 -3.71 6.44 -13.98
N CYS A 104 -4.59 5.79 -14.74
CA CYS A 104 -4.73 6.01 -16.18
C CYS A 104 -5.09 7.48 -16.49
N HIS A 105 -5.92 8.12 -15.65
CA HIS A 105 -6.25 9.53 -15.79
C HIS A 105 -5.11 10.47 -15.37
N THR A 106 -4.21 10.05 -14.49
CA THR A 106 -3.19 10.94 -13.89
C THR A 106 -1.80 10.88 -14.54
N GLY A 107 -1.55 9.96 -15.48
CA GLY A 107 -0.30 9.88 -16.24
C GLY A 107 0.93 9.40 -15.42
N SER A 108 1.36 8.17 -15.70
CA SER A 108 2.51 7.44 -15.10
C SER A 108 2.39 7.08 -13.62
N SER A 109 2.03 5.82 -13.38
CA SER A 109 2.00 5.17 -12.06
C SER A 109 1.97 3.66 -12.27
N GLU A 110 2.79 2.91 -11.53
CA GLU A 110 2.87 1.45 -11.65
C GLU A 110 2.31 0.79 -10.38
N VAL A 111 1.22 0.05 -10.56
CA VAL A 111 0.62 -0.73 -9.47
C VAL A 111 1.19 -2.14 -9.50
N HIS A 112 1.97 -2.47 -8.48
CA HIS A 112 2.61 -3.76 -8.34
C HIS A 112 1.80 -4.64 -7.39
N GLN A 113 1.43 -5.83 -7.84
CA GLN A 113 0.87 -6.85 -6.96
C GLN A 113 2.01 -7.69 -6.42
N THR A 114 2.15 -7.77 -5.09
CA THR A 114 3.02 -8.78 -4.50
C THR A 114 2.31 -10.14 -4.57
N PRO A 115 3.01 -11.22 -4.96
CA PRO A 115 2.39 -12.54 -4.99
C PRO A 115 1.90 -12.90 -3.59
N GLU A 116 0.65 -13.38 -3.49
CA GLU A 116 0.05 -13.83 -2.23
C GLU A 116 1.02 -14.81 -1.54
N ARG A 117 1.48 -14.48 -0.33
CA ARG A 117 2.29 -15.40 0.47
C ARG A 117 1.42 -16.61 0.85
N LYS A 118 1.54 -17.69 0.07
CA LYS A 118 1.02 -19.02 0.44
C LYS A 118 1.74 -19.57 1.67
#